data_AF-A0A352FI42-F1
#
_entry.id   AF-A0A352FI42-F1
#
_cell.length_a   1.000
_cell.length_b   1.000
_cell.length_c   1.000
_cell.angle_alpha   90.00
_cell.angle_beta   90.00
_cell.angle_gamma   90.00
#
_symmetry.space_group_name_H-M   'P 1'
#
loop_
_entity.id
_entity.type
_entity.pdbx_description
1 polymer ?
#
loop_
_entity_poly.entity_id
_entity_poly.type
_entity_poly.pdbx_seq_one_letter_code
_entity_poly.pdbx_strand_id
1 'polypeptide(L)'
;MAEIDPTKLWYETNLDVFLNHWFANYDEARASREHHGGFLLPYQTHFFVCQPDVIAALGLNPNDSDWEKIGYDCARPLDEDAFARLREKREGVVSAASATAQ
;
A
#
# COMPACT_ATOMS: atom_id res chain seq x y z
N MET A 1 -9.82 0.92 22.38
CA MET A 1 -8.57 1.43 21.77
C MET A 1 -8.71 1.14 20.29
N ALA A 2 -8.75 2.16 19.44
CA ALA A 2 -8.79 1.93 18.00
C ALA A 2 -7.41 1.43 17.61
N GLU A 3 -7.27 0.12 17.55
CA GLU A 3 -6.10 -0.55 17.01
C GLU A 3 -5.98 -0.07 15.57
N ILE A 4 -5.00 0.80 15.30
CA ILE A 4 -4.68 1.17 13.92
C ILE A 4 -4.01 -0.06 13.35
N ASP A 5 -4.80 -0.93 12.73
CA ASP A 5 -4.30 -2.09 12.01
C ASP A 5 -3.29 -1.58 10.96
N PRO A 6 -2.00 -1.93 11.06
CA PRO A 6 -0.98 -1.44 10.13
C PRO A 6 -1.28 -1.83 8.68
N THR A 7 -2.09 -2.86 8.47
CA THR A 7 -2.60 -3.28 7.15
C THR A 7 -3.76 -2.42 6.64
N LYS A 8 -4.53 -1.78 7.53
CA LYS A 8 -5.67 -0.93 7.15
C LYS A 8 -5.23 0.48 6.77
N LEU A 9 -4.02 0.88 7.17
CA LEU A 9 -3.38 2.14 6.76
C LEU A 9 -3.22 2.26 5.23
N TRP A 10 -3.02 1.11 4.56
CA TRP A 10 -2.79 1.01 3.11
C TRP A 10 -4.07 0.87 2.29
N TYR A 11 -5.24 0.87 2.94
CA TYR A 11 -6.52 0.73 2.27
C TYR A 11 -7.43 1.92 2.56
N GLU A 12 -8.01 2.48 1.50
CA GLU A 12 -9.05 3.50 1.58
C GLU A 12 -10.27 3.03 0.79
N THR A 13 -11.47 3.41 1.25
CA THR A 13 -12.73 3.09 0.55
C THR A 13 -12.76 3.65 -0.88
N ASN A 14 -12.06 4.75 -1.13
CA ASN A 14 -11.91 5.33 -2.47
C ASN A 14 -11.11 4.44 -3.43
N LEU A 15 -10.39 3.43 -2.92
CA LEU A 15 -9.59 2.56 -3.77
C LEU A 15 -10.43 1.52 -4.52
N ASP A 16 -11.70 1.33 -4.14
CA ASP A 16 -12.64 0.41 -4.81
C ASP A 16 -12.90 0.81 -6.28
N VAL A 17 -12.66 2.08 -6.62
CA VAL A 17 -12.75 2.58 -8.01
C VAL A 17 -11.61 2.05 -8.90
N PHE A 18 -10.50 1.64 -8.30
CA PHE A 18 -9.34 1.14 -9.04
C PHE A 18 -9.42 -0.37 -9.24
N LEU A 19 -8.82 -0.81 -10.35
CA LEU A 19 -8.80 -2.23 -10.73
C LEU A 19 -7.77 -2.99 -9.87
N ASN A 20 -8.10 -3.22 -8.61
CA ASN A 20 -7.25 -3.93 -7.66
C ASN A 20 -7.46 -5.44 -7.82
N HIS A 21 -6.37 -6.18 -8.04
CA HIS A 21 -6.44 -7.63 -8.04
C HIS A 21 -6.22 -8.18 -6.64
N TRP A 22 -7.24 -8.84 -6.09
CA TRP A 22 -7.20 -9.43 -4.76
C TRP A 22 -6.82 -10.90 -4.80
N PHE A 23 -5.96 -11.29 -3.87
CA PHE A 23 -5.43 -12.62 -3.73
C PHE A 23 -5.51 -13.05 -2.26
N ALA A 24 -5.92 -14.29 -2.02
CA ALA A 24 -5.88 -14.89 -0.68
C ALA A 24 -4.46 -15.40 -0.34
N ASN A 25 -3.65 -15.71 -1.36
CA ASN A 25 -2.32 -16.27 -1.20
C ASN A 25 -1.24 -15.25 -1.60
N TYR A 26 -0.20 -15.14 -0.76
CA TYR A 26 0.96 -14.31 -1.07
C TYR A 26 1.67 -14.78 -2.36
N ASP A 27 1.75 -16.09 -2.58
CA ASP A 27 2.41 -16.67 -3.76
C ASP A 27 1.73 -16.22 -5.07
N GLU A 28 0.39 -16.27 -5.12
CA GLU A 28 -0.39 -15.80 -6.26
C GLU A 28 -0.26 -14.28 -6.47
N ALA A 29 -0.29 -13.51 -5.37
CA ALA A 29 -0.12 -12.06 -5.43
C ALA A 29 1.26 -11.68 -5.98
N ARG A 30 2.31 -12.38 -5.52
CA ARG A 30 3.68 -12.19 -5.99
C ARG A 30 3.80 -12.55 -7.46
N ALA A 31 3.28 -13.70 -7.88
CA ALA A 31 3.30 -14.11 -9.28
C ALA A 31 2.56 -13.11 -10.18
N SER A 32 1.39 -12.64 -9.75
CA SER A 32 0.64 -11.61 -10.48
C SER A 32 1.42 -10.30 -10.59
N ARG A 33 2.07 -9.87 -9.51
CA ARG A 33 2.93 -8.69 -9.51
C ARG A 33 4.15 -8.86 -10.44
N GLU A 34 4.78 -10.03 -10.46
CA GLU A 34 5.90 -10.29 -11.38
C GLU A 34 5.44 -10.27 -12.85
N HIS A 35 4.21 -10.71 -13.13
CA HIS A 35 3.64 -10.74 -14.48
C HIS A 35 3.09 -9.39 -14.96
N HIS A 36 2.38 -8.66 -14.10
CA HIS A 36 1.66 -7.42 -14.42
C HIS A 36 2.38 -6.15 -13.96
N GLY A 37 3.34 -6.28 -13.04
CA GLY A 37 3.95 -5.16 -12.34
C GLY A 37 3.05 -4.58 -11.25
N GLY A 38 3.53 -3.51 -10.61
CA GLY A 38 2.78 -2.75 -9.62
C GLY A 38 3.18 -3.03 -8.18
N PHE A 39 2.27 -2.66 -7.27
CA PHE A 39 2.49 -2.60 -5.82
C PHE A 39 1.69 -3.69 -5.13
N LEU A 40 2.35 -4.53 -4.34
CA LEU A 40 1.71 -5.55 -3.52
C LEU A 40 1.51 -5.00 -2.11
N LEU A 41 0.25 -4.84 -1.73
CA LEU A 41 -0.16 -4.31 -0.44
C LEU A 41 -0.85 -5.41 0.38
N PRO A 42 -0.46 -5.62 1.64
CA PRO A 42 -1.16 -6.52 2.55
C PRO A 42 -2.40 -5.84 3.13
N TYR A 43 -3.53 -6.54 3.14
CA TYR A 43 -4.78 -6.12 3.77
C TYR A 43 -5.36 -7.23 4.65
N GLN A 44 -5.19 -7.09 5.96
CA GLN A 44 -5.61 -8.08 6.95
C GLN A 44 -5.07 -9.48 6.60
N THR A 45 -5.91 -10.36 6.06
CA THR A 45 -5.58 -11.73 5.65
C THR A 45 -5.44 -11.91 4.14
N HIS A 46 -5.56 -10.84 3.36
CA HIS A 46 -5.50 -10.85 1.91
C HIS A 46 -4.37 -9.97 1.41
N PHE A 47 -4.00 -10.15 0.15
CA PHE A 47 -3.02 -9.34 -0.55
C PHE A 47 -3.66 -8.81 -1.81
N PHE A 48 -3.33 -7.59 -2.20
CA PHE A 48 -3.84 -7.05 -3.44
C PHE A 48 -2.75 -6.32 -4.21
N VAL A 49 -2.82 -6.44 -5.54
CA VAL A 49 -1.89 -5.81 -6.47
C VAL A 49 -2.56 -4.61 -7.12
N CYS A 50 -1.88 -3.47 -7.06
CA CYS A 50 -2.37 -2.18 -7.54
C CYS A 50 -1.39 -1.50 -8.48
N GLN A 51 -1.92 -0.58 -9.28
CA GLN A 51 -1.14 0.32 -10.11
C GLN A 51 -0.64 1.55 -9.31
N PRO A 52 0.39 2.25 -9.80
CA PRO A 52 0.90 3.48 -9.17
C PRO A 52 -0.16 4.56 -8.96
N ASP A 53 -1.25 4.55 -9.74
CA ASP A 53 -2.37 5.48 -9.59
C ASP A 53 -3.03 5.36 -8.20
N VAL A 54 -3.13 4.14 -7.67
CA VAL A 54 -3.64 3.86 -6.31
C VAL A 54 -2.72 4.49 -5.26
N ILE A 55 -1.41 4.43 -5.47
CA ILE A 55 -0.43 5.04 -4.56
C ILE A 55 -0.55 6.57 -4.57
N ALA A 56 -0.75 7.16 -5.74
CA ALA A 56 -1.04 8.59 -5.87
C ALA A 56 -2.37 8.97 -5.18
N ALA A 57 -3.40 8.13 -5.30
CA ALA A 57 -4.68 8.33 -4.63
C ALA A 57 -4.58 8.20 -3.11
N LEU A 58 -3.68 7.34 -2.60
CA LEU A 58 -3.28 7.28 -1.18
C LEU A 58 -2.50 8.54 -0.74
N GLY A 59 -2.25 9.51 -1.61
CA GLY A 59 -1.45 10.69 -1.32
C GLY A 59 0.03 10.40 -1.13
N LEU A 60 0.49 9.22 -1.56
CA LEU A 60 1.90 8.85 -1.61
C LEU A 60 2.45 9.07 -3.01
N ASN A 61 3.77 9.21 -3.13
CA ASN A 61 4.38 9.34 -4.45
C ASN A 61 4.65 7.93 -5.03
N PRO A 62 4.06 7.55 -6.17
CA PRO A 62 4.35 6.26 -6.81
C PRO A 62 5.77 6.15 -7.36
N ASN A 63 6.43 7.28 -7.63
CA ASN A 63 7.82 7.34 -8.13
C ASN A 63 8.84 7.49 -6.99
N ASP A 64 8.42 7.24 -5.75
CA ASP A 64 9.34 7.30 -4.61
C ASP A 64 10.32 6.13 -4.67
N SER A 65 11.62 6.41 -4.58
CA SER A 65 12.66 5.37 -4.60
C SER A 65 12.55 4.41 -3.42
N ASP A 66 11.85 4.79 -2.35
CA ASP A 66 11.56 3.90 -1.23
C ASP A 66 10.72 2.69 -1.68
N TRP A 67 9.85 2.84 -2.70
CA TRP A 67 9.10 1.72 -3.27
C TRP A 67 9.98 0.72 -4.01
N GLU A 68 10.98 1.20 -4.74
CA GLU A 68 11.97 0.36 -5.41
C GLU A 68 12.83 -0.41 -4.40
N LYS A 69 13.21 0.23 -3.29
CA LYS A 69 14.02 -0.38 -2.22
C LYS A 69 13.31 -1.51 -1.50
N ILE A 70 12.02 -1.33 -1.17
CA ILE A 70 11.21 -2.43 -0.64
C ILE A 70 10.85 -3.45 -1.72
N GLY A 71 11.21 -3.16 -2.98
CA GLY A 71 10.88 -3.96 -4.14
C GLY A 71 9.39 -4.09 -4.30
N TYR A 72 8.63 -3.00 -4.17
CA TYR A 72 7.16 -2.88 -4.31
C TYR A 72 6.34 -3.94 -3.55
N ASP A 73 6.93 -4.54 -2.52
CA ASP A 73 6.31 -5.56 -1.68
C ASP A 73 6.18 -5.01 -0.26
N CYS A 74 4.98 -4.54 0.10
CA CYS A 74 4.71 -4.12 1.48
C CYS A 74 4.41 -5.29 2.41
N ALA A 75 4.12 -6.49 1.88
CA ALA A 75 3.91 -7.68 2.70
C ALA A 75 5.23 -8.24 3.21
N ARG A 76 6.26 -8.19 2.37
CA ARG A 76 7.65 -8.50 2.71
C ARG A 76 8.58 -7.44 2.15
N PRO A 77 8.70 -6.28 2.83
CA PRO A 77 9.65 -5.27 2.42
C PRO A 77 11.06 -5.83 2.51
N LEU A 78 11.83 -5.68 1.43
CA LEU A 78 13.26 -5.98 1.46
C LEU A 78 14.04 -4.99 2.34
N ASP A 79 13.51 -3.78 2.48
CA ASP A 79 14.12 -2.68 3.23
C ASP A 79 13.11 -2.11 4.25
N GLU A 80 13.31 -2.43 5.52
CA GLU A 80 12.41 -2.00 6.59
C GLU A 80 12.49 -0.48 6.84
N ASP A 81 13.62 0.18 6.53
CA ASP A 81 13.78 1.63 6.69
C ASP A 81 12.94 2.39 5.64
N ALA A 82 13.00 1.95 4.39
CA ALA A 82 12.16 2.48 3.32
C ALA A 82 10.66 2.28 3.61
N PHE A 83 10.28 1.10 4.12
CA PHE A 83 8.89 0.85 4.52
C PHE A 83 8.45 1.77 5.67
N ALA A 84 9.30 1.96 6.69
CA ALA A 84 9.01 2.85 7.81
C ALA A 84 8.82 4.31 7.35
N ARG A 85 9.64 4.80 6.40
CA ARG A 85 9.49 6.13 5.80
C ARG A 85 8.18 6.29 5.04
N LEU A 86 7.82 5.30 4.22
CA LEU A 86 6.54 5.32 3.48
C LEU A 86 5.36 5.34 4.44
N ARG A 87 5.44 4.57 5.53
CA ARG A 87 4.43 4.54 6.58
C ARG A 87 4.31 5.88 7.29
N GLU A 88 5.42 6.52 7.64
CA GLU A 88 5.43 7.85 8.27
C GLU A 88 4.82 8.91 7.36
N LYS A 89 5.20 8.93 6.07
CA LYS A 89 4.59 9.79 5.04
C LYS A 89 3.06 9.57 5.00
N ARG A 90 2.64 8.31 5.01
CA ARG A 90 1.23 7.91 4.96
C ARG A 90 0.45 8.33 6.21
N GLU A 91 1.00 8.11 7.40
CA GLU A 91 0.39 8.60 8.65
C GLU A 91 0.21 10.12 8.62
N GLY A 92 1.19 10.86 8.09
CA GLY A 92 1.06 12.30 7.87
C GLY A 92 -0.09 12.67 6.93
N VAL A 93 -0.24 11.96 5.82
CA VAL A 93 -1.36 12.16 4.87
C VAL A 93 -2.71 11.82 5.50
N VAL A 94 -2.83 10.69 6.19
CA VAL A 94 -4.07 10.27 6.86
C VAL A 94 -4.45 11.24 7.99
N SER A 95 -3.47 11.72 8.75
CA SER A 95 -3.68 12.75 9.76
C SER A 95 -4.15 14.07 9.15
N ALA A 96 -3.58 14.49 8.01
CA ALA A 96 -3.99 15.71 7.30
C ALA A 96 -5.38 15.57 6.64
N ALA A 97 -5.67 14.41 6.07
CA ALA A 97 -6.97 14.09 5.47
C ALA A 97 -8.08 14.04 6.52
N SER A 98 -7.79 13.45 7.70
CA SER A 98 -8.73 13.42 8.83
C SER A 98 -9.04 14.81 9.39
N ALA A 99 -8.07 15.74 9.33
CA ALA A 99 -8.26 17.13 9.75
C ALA A 99 -9.09 17.97 8.76
N THR A 100 -9.17 17.55 7.49
CA THR A 100 -9.91 18.26 6.44
C THR A 100 -11.39 17.82 6.36
N ALA A 101 -11.75 16.71 7.04
CA ALA A 101 -13.10 16.16 7.07
C ALA A 101 -13.92 16.58 8.32
N GLN A 102 -13.44 17.53 9.13
CA GLN A 102 -14.09 17.99 10.37
C GLN A 102 -14.69 19.38 10.24
#